data_AF-A0A7K1JCC2-F1
#
_entry.id   AF-A0A7K1JCC2-F1
#
_cell.length_a   1.000
_cell.length_b   1.000
_cell.length_c   1.000
_cell.angle_alpha   90.00
_cell.angle_beta   90.00
_cell.angle_gamma   90.00
#
_symmetry.space_group_name_H-M   'P 1'
#
loop_
_entity.id
_entity.type
_entity.pdbx_description
1 polymer ?
#
loop_
_entity_poly.entity_id
_entity_poly.type
_entity_poly.pdbx_seq_one_letter_code
_entity_poly.pdbx_strand_id
1 'polypeptide(L)'
;RDHGCTKPNCTAPASRSQAHHVNQDWRDGGKTDITNLGLACGCDNRLADTGGWTTTMGPDGRVHWTPPPLLDVGQPRTNHYHHPTLYPTEGEDDDDETDSVAG
;
A
#
# COMPACT_ATOMS: atom_id res chain seq x y z
N ARG A 1 -8.24 4.50 3.49
CA ARG A 1 -7.05 3.65 3.71
C ARG A 1 -6.42 3.31 2.37
N ASP A 2 -6.83 2.25 1.66
CA ASP A 2 -6.02 1.74 0.53
C ASP A 2 -6.09 2.56 -0.77
N HIS A 3 -7.22 3.22 -1.04
CA HIS A 3 -7.48 4.13 -2.18
C HIS A 3 -7.33 3.50 -3.59
N GLY A 4 -6.77 2.30 -3.69
CA GLY A 4 -6.64 1.46 -4.87
C GLY A 4 -5.95 0.15 -4.52
N CYS A 5 -5.40 -0.54 -5.52
CA CYS A 5 -4.69 -1.79 -5.29
C CYS A 5 -3.44 -1.56 -4.43
N THR A 6 -3.27 -2.36 -3.38
CA THR A 6 -2.17 -2.22 -2.43
C THR A 6 -0.85 -2.83 -2.90
N LYS A 7 -0.84 -3.56 -4.02
CA LYS A 7 0.36 -4.15 -4.61
C LYS A 7 1.35 -3.06 -5.02
N PRO A 8 2.64 -3.13 -4.63
CA PRO A 8 3.65 -2.17 -5.03
C PRO A 8 3.59 -1.80 -6.52
N ASN A 9 3.55 -0.49 -6.79
CA ASN A 9 3.52 0.12 -8.13
C ASN A 9 2.27 -0.17 -8.99
N CYS A 10 1.23 -0.83 -8.45
CA CYS A 10 -0.02 -0.99 -9.17
C CYS A 10 -0.80 0.33 -9.17
N THR A 11 -1.39 0.70 -10.31
CA THR A 11 -2.17 1.93 -10.46
C THR A 11 -3.68 1.67 -10.49
N ALA A 12 -4.10 0.42 -10.34
CA ALA A 12 -5.50 0.03 -10.43
C ALA A 12 -6.34 0.72 -9.34
N PRO A 13 -7.40 1.46 -9.71
CA PRO A 13 -8.21 2.19 -8.74
C PRO A 13 -9.04 1.23 -7.88
N ALA A 14 -9.60 1.76 -6.77
CA ALA A 14 -10.46 0.99 -5.88
C ALA A 14 -11.66 0.36 -6.60
N SER A 15 -12.23 1.03 -7.61
CA SER A 15 -13.34 0.51 -8.43
C SER A 15 -12.99 -0.71 -9.28
N ARG A 16 -11.70 -1.01 -9.48
CA ARG A 16 -11.21 -2.23 -10.15
C ARG A 16 -10.53 -3.19 -9.16
N SER A 17 -10.72 -2.98 -7.87
CA SER A 17 -10.09 -3.76 -6.81
C SER A 17 -11.15 -4.46 -5.95
N GLN A 18 -10.75 -5.58 -5.35
CA GLN A 18 -11.57 -6.40 -4.47
C GLN A 18 -10.85 -6.52 -3.12
N ALA A 19 -11.61 -6.63 -2.03
CA ALA A 19 -11.05 -6.91 -0.73
C ALA A 19 -10.53 -8.35 -0.67
N HIS A 20 -9.32 -8.55 -0.16
CA HIS A 20 -8.74 -9.85 0.16
C HIS A 20 -8.22 -9.84 1.61
N HIS A 21 -8.10 -11.01 2.23
CA HIS A 21 -7.50 -11.11 3.56
C HIS A 21 -5.99 -10.89 3.48
N VAL A 22 -5.46 -10.10 4.41
CA VAL A 22 -4.06 -9.67 4.38
C VAL A 22 -3.16 -10.66 5.11
N ASN A 23 -3.41 -10.98 6.38
CA ASN A 23 -2.44 -11.75 7.18
C ASN A 23 -2.50 -13.28 7.00
N GLN A 24 -3.66 -13.83 6.65
CA GLN A 24 -3.85 -15.26 6.42
C GLN A 24 -4.94 -15.43 5.37
N ASP A 25 -4.76 -16.41 4.50
CA ASP A 25 -5.78 -16.79 3.57
C ASP A 25 -7.03 -17.24 4.33
N TRP A 26 -8.21 -16.97 3.79
CA TRP A 26 -9.47 -17.36 4.45
C TRP A 26 -9.53 -18.87 4.75
N ARG A 27 -8.78 -19.66 3.97
CA ARG A 27 -8.67 -21.13 4.06
C ARG A 27 -7.97 -21.62 5.33
N ASP A 28 -7.13 -20.79 5.94
CA ASP A 28 -6.30 -21.16 7.10
C ASP A 28 -6.85 -20.63 8.44
N GLY A 29 -8.10 -20.14 8.45
CA GLY A 29 -8.77 -19.69 9.68
C GLY A 29 -8.50 -18.22 10.05
N GLY A 30 -8.10 -17.40 9.08
CA GLY A 30 -7.96 -15.96 9.26
C GLY A 30 -9.27 -15.32 9.76
N LYS A 31 -9.22 -14.62 10.90
CA LYS A 31 -10.36 -13.83 11.37
C LYS A 31 -10.65 -12.71 10.36
N THR A 32 -11.90 -12.60 9.93
CA THR A 32 -12.41 -11.44 9.19
C THR A 32 -12.53 -10.26 10.15
N ASP A 33 -11.40 -9.63 10.44
CA ASP A 33 -11.34 -8.32 11.08
C ASP A 33 -11.28 -7.27 9.97
N ILE A 34 -12.03 -6.17 10.10
CA ILE A 34 -12.00 -5.06 9.13
C ILE A 34 -10.59 -4.47 9.01
N THR A 35 -9.78 -4.61 10.07
CA THR A 35 -8.37 -4.24 10.06
C THR A 35 -7.48 -5.20 9.26
N ASN A 36 -7.98 -6.38 8.88
CA ASN A 36 -7.25 -7.46 8.21
C ASN A 36 -7.65 -7.68 6.74
N LEU A 37 -8.41 -6.76 6.15
CA LEU A 37 -8.66 -6.74 4.70
C LEU A 37 -7.69 -5.81 4.01
N GLY A 38 -7.47 -5.98 2.71
CA GLY A 38 -6.67 -5.11 1.83
C GLY A 38 -7.25 -5.12 0.42
N LEU A 39 -7.07 -4.05 -0.36
CA LEU A 39 -7.51 -4.02 -1.76
C LEU A 39 -6.48 -4.61 -2.72
N ALA A 40 -6.93 -5.47 -3.63
CA ALA A 40 -6.14 -6.00 -4.75
C ALA A 40 -6.96 -6.03 -6.05
N CYS A 41 -6.37 -5.65 -7.19
CA CYS A 41 -7.02 -5.82 -8.49
C CYS A 41 -7.06 -7.30 -8.89
N GLY A 42 -7.85 -7.66 -9.90
CA GLY A 42 -8.09 -9.08 -10.23
C GLY A 42 -6.83 -9.92 -10.46
N CYS A 43 -5.80 -9.38 -11.12
CA CYS A 43 -4.55 -10.11 -11.34
C CYS A 43 -3.69 -10.19 -10.06
N ASP A 44 -3.60 -9.10 -9.30
CA ASP A 44 -2.79 -9.07 -8.06
C ASP A 44 -3.44 -9.89 -6.94
N ASN A 45 -4.77 -9.96 -6.90
CA ASN A 45 -5.49 -10.84 -6.00
C ASN A 45 -5.13 -12.31 -6.29
N ARG A 46 -5.10 -12.69 -7.57
CA ARG A 46 -4.66 -14.04 -7.97
C ARG A 46 -3.20 -14.32 -7.62
N LEU A 47 -2.34 -13.31 -7.64
CA LEU A 47 -0.95 -13.44 -7.18
C LEU A 47 -0.87 -13.77 -5.69
N ALA A 48 -1.73 -13.16 -4.86
CA ALA A 48 -1.82 -13.46 -3.42
C ALA A 48 -2.42 -14.85 -3.13
N ASP A 49 -3.42 -15.27 -3.90
CA ASP A 49 -4.11 -16.56 -3.72
C ASP A 49 -3.27 -17.75 -4.23
N THR A 50 -2.72 -17.65 -5.45
CA THR A 50 -2.08 -18.80 -6.13
C THR A 50 -0.70 -18.49 -6.69
N GLY A 51 -0.29 -17.23 -6.74
CA GLY A 51 1.00 -16.80 -7.32
C GLY A 51 2.17 -16.83 -6.33
N GLY A 52 1.96 -17.31 -5.11
CA GLY A 52 2.98 -17.41 -4.07
C GLY A 52 3.39 -16.08 -3.43
N TRP A 53 2.67 -15.00 -3.71
CA TRP A 53 2.83 -13.76 -2.97
C TRP A 53 2.13 -13.87 -1.62
N THR A 54 2.76 -13.37 -0.57
CA THR A 54 2.11 -13.26 0.75
C THR A 54 1.90 -11.80 1.09
N THR A 55 0.86 -11.55 1.88
CA THR A 55 0.59 -10.22 2.40
C THR A 55 0.65 -10.21 3.92
N THR A 56 0.98 -9.06 4.49
CA THR A 56 0.90 -8.81 5.94
C THR A 56 0.50 -7.36 6.19
N MET A 57 -0.17 -7.10 7.31
CA MET A 57 -0.48 -5.74 7.72
C MET A 57 0.73 -5.15 8.45
N GLY A 58 1.29 -4.07 7.91
CA GLY A 58 2.38 -3.32 8.53
C GLY A 58 1.94 -2.53 9.76
N PRO A 59 2.88 -2.10 10.62
CA PRO A 59 2.59 -1.28 11.80
C PRO A 59 2.04 0.11 11.44
N ASP A 60 2.23 0.55 10.20
CA ASP A 60 1.66 1.77 9.63
C ASP A 60 0.22 1.60 9.11
N GLY A 61 -0.36 0.39 9.29
CA GLY A 61 -1.69 0.06 8.81
C GLY A 61 -1.76 -0.12 7.29
N ARG A 62 -0.63 -0.34 6.61
CA ARG A 62 -0.57 -0.57 5.16
C ARG A 62 -0.26 -2.03 4.86
N VAL A 63 -0.74 -2.49 3.71
CA VAL A 63 -0.49 -3.87 3.26
C VAL A 63 0.92 -3.98 2.71
N HIS A 64 1.69 -4.89 3.28
CA HIS A 64 3.00 -5.30 2.78
C HIS A 64 2.85 -6.54 1.91
N TRP A 65 3.40 -6.50 0.70
CA TRP A 65 3.42 -7.60 -0.25
C TRP A 65 4.81 -8.20 -0.35
N THR A 66 4.95 -9.44 0.10
CA THR A 66 6.19 -10.21 0.04
C THR A 66 6.14 -11.17 -1.17
N PRO A 67 7.11 -11.11 -2.08
CA PRO A 67 7.22 -12.02 -3.22
C PRO A 67 7.58 -13.44 -2.80
N PRO A 68 7.40 -14.43 -3.71
CA PRO A 68 8.09 -15.71 -3.60
C PRO A 68 9.62 -15.53 -3.52
N PRO A 69 10.37 -16.40 -2.81
CA PRO A 69 11.81 -16.23 -2.58
C PRO A 69 12.66 -15.98 -3.84
N LEU A 70 12.32 -16.64 -4.96
CA LEU A 70 13.05 -16.47 -6.22
C LEU A 70 12.83 -15.11 -6.89
N LEU A 71 11.75 -14.42 -6.53
CA LEU A 71 11.40 -13.09 -7.02
C LEU A 71 11.71 -12.00 -5.98
N ASP A 72 12.37 -12.35 -4.86
CA ASP A 72 12.71 -11.40 -3.83
C ASP A 72 14.07 -10.76 -4.06
N VAL A 73 14.06 -9.62 -4.74
CA VAL A 73 15.27 -8.90 -5.16
C VAL A 73 15.36 -7.50 -4.54
N GLY A 74 14.65 -7.27 -3.43
CA GLY A 74 14.67 -6.00 -2.71
C GLY A 74 13.66 -4.96 -3.21
N GLN A 75 12.67 -5.36 -4.00
CA GLN A 75 11.59 -4.46 -4.42
C GLN A 75 10.75 -3.95 -3.22
N PRO A 76 10.10 -2.79 -3.35
CA PRO A 76 9.22 -2.25 -2.32
C PRO A 76 8.14 -3.23 -1.89
N ARG A 77 7.76 -3.18 -0.61
CA ARG A 77 6.67 -4.00 -0.05
C ARG A 77 5.32 -3.29 -0.07
N THR A 78 5.31 -1.97 -0.18
CA THR A 78 4.09 -1.16 -0.04
C THR A 78 3.83 -0.32 -1.28
N ASN A 79 2.56 -0.11 -1.63
CA ASN A 79 2.20 0.75 -2.78
C ASN A 79 1.97 2.21 -2.38
N HIS A 80 2.87 3.08 -2.82
CA HIS A 80 2.82 4.51 -2.57
C HIS A 80 1.97 5.30 -3.59
N TYR A 81 1.62 4.72 -4.73
CA TYR A 81 0.93 5.41 -5.82
C TYR A 81 -0.41 6.05 -5.40
N HIS A 82 -1.18 5.34 -4.55
CA HIS A 82 -2.49 5.82 -4.10
C HIS A 82 -2.43 6.74 -2.86
N HIS A 83 -1.22 7.11 -2.42
CA HIS A 83 -0.96 7.93 -1.24
C HIS A 83 0.04 9.06 -1.51
N PRO A 84 -0.25 9.98 -2.45
CA PRO A 84 0.68 11.05 -2.81
C PRO A 84 0.99 11.98 -1.64
N THR A 85 0.06 12.17 -0.70
CA THR A 85 0.22 13.04 0.48
C THR A 85 1.21 12.51 1.52
N LEU A 86 1.79 11.31 1.33
CA LEU A 86 2.87 10.81 2.19
C LEU A 86 4.25 11.38 1.80
N TYR A 87 4.33 12.04 0.65
CA TYR A 87 5.51 12.76 0.20
C TYR A 87 5.16 14.25 0.18
N PRO A 88 6.03 15.12 0.73
CA PRO A 88 5.88 16.56 0.55
C PRO A 88 5.84 16.89 -0.94
N THR A 89 4.99 17.82 -1.34
CA THR A 89 5.09 18.45 -2.65
C THR A 89 6.43 19.15 -2.75
N GLU A 90 7.22 18.83 -3.78
CA GLU A 90 8.43 19.59 -4.08
C GLU A 90 7.98 21.01 -4.48
N GLY A 91 8.06 21.99 -3.58
CA GLY A 91 7.76 23.39 -3.90
C GLY A 91 7.06 24.26 -2.86
N GLU A 92 6.92 23.86 -1.60
CA GLU A 92 6.69 24.83 -0.51
C GLU A 92 8.03 25.14 0.15
N ASP A 93 8.91 25.82 -0.60
CA ASP A 93 9.91 26.66 0.02
C ASP A 93 9.12 27.77 0.72
N ASP A 94 8.99 27.69 2.04
CA ASP A 94 8.53 28.81 2.88
C ASP A 94 9.49 29.98 2.65
N ASP A 95 9.16 30.84 1.69
CA ASP A 95 9.71 32.17 1.51
C ASP A 95 9.10 33.09 2.57
N ASP A 96 9.37 32.79 3.84
CA ASP A 96 9.16 33.71 4.95
C ASP A 96 10.21 34.85 4.84
N GLU A 97 9.97 35.77 3.90
CA GLU A 97 10.59 37.09 3.84
C GLU A 97 10.20 37.84 5.12
N THR A 98 11.01 37.69 6.17
CA THR A 98 10.90 38.49 7.38
C THR A 98 11.28 39.93 7.06
N ASP A 99 10.30 40.75 6.70
CA ASP A 99 10.50 42.19 6.53
C ASP A 99 10.94 42.80 7.88
N SER A 100 12.21 43.18 7.94
CA SER A 100 12.81 43.81 9.10
C SER A 100 12.30 45.24 9.22
N VAL A 101 11.26 45.46 10.03
CA VAL A 101 10.85 46.81 10.37
C VAL A 101 11.75 47.34 11.49
N ALA A 102 12.71 48.17 11.09
CA ALA A 102 13.43 49.06 12.00
C ALA A 102 12.46 50.13 12.54
N GLY A 103 12.41 50.28 13.86
CA GLY A 103 11.69 51.34 14.57
C GLY A 103 12.10 51.41 16.03
#